data_AF-A0AAI8FP31-F1
#
_entry.id   AF-A0AAI8FP31-F1
#
_cell.length_a   1.000
_cell.length_b   1.000
_cell.length_c   1.000
_cell.angle_alpha   90.00
_cell.angle_beta   90.00
_cell.angle_gamma   90.00
#
_symmetry.space_group_name_H-M   'P 1'
#
loop_
_entity.id
_entity.type
_entity.pdbx_description
1 polymer ?
#
loop_
_entity_poly.entity_id
_entity_poly.type
_entity_poly.pdbx_seq_one_letter_code
_entity_poly.pdbx_strand_id
1 'polypeptide(L)'
;MIEFEHLAATAVASPNAPQDIRNEGTLKVGGHEHRVDAAPQRLPHTHPQHADINRFFEGASRVFGSDGATPAARHAPPPPPAPALGARMPPPPPGALPLPPLPPAARPAPVTAAAPRTSTQSFQPTELKPFVNENKQLSPRWSVKDYVDVDKLSAGIAAVLGIAPPRMDIAETTMQGLSNVMSIPYYADEPTLNPIAWTSPEGTIYMATDAPEYSAGGVLDAAKIRSTIVHESVHAASHDHTGFQQTTKEAGINANWNYDEFATDYFAHKVYQQLYPGADYKTNYFTTDLGGRPKVWGGNLIAFMVQSGHMREADITSAYANGNGSLALLEGEKLDAWKQYAKTGRATALQKHVQ
;
A
#
# COMPACT_ATOMS: atom_id res chain seq x y z
N MET A 1 36.24 30.19 -35.95
CA MET A 1 35.48 31.23 -36.64
C MET A 1 34.57 31.86 -35.60
N ILE A 2 34.58 33.18 -35.57
CA ILE A 2 34.10 34.12 -34.54
C ILE A 2 32.55 34.06 -34.49
N GLU A 3 31.86 34.14 -33.36
CA GLU A 3 31.46 35.38 -32.68
C GLU A 3 31.02 35.18 -31.21
N PHE A 4 31.33 36.21 -30.42
CA PHE A 4 30.77 36.51 -29.11
C PHE A 4 29.66 37.55 -29.28
N GLU A 5 28.59 37.48 -28.48
CA GLU A 5 27.92 38.68 -27.99
C GLU A 5 27.81 38.65 -26.47
N HIS A 6 27.95 39.84 -25.91
CA HIS A 6 28.29 40.19 -24.55
C HIS A 6 27.21 41.17 -24.03
N LEU A 7 27.09 41.26 -22.70
CA LEU A 7 26.51 42.34 -21.84
C LEU A 7 25.36 41.83 -20.96
N ALA A 8 25.60 41.61 -19.65
CA ALA A 8 25.73 42.61 -18.57
C ALA A 8 24.35 43.23 -18.23
N ALA A 9 23.94 43.43 -16.97
CA ALA A 9 24.72 43.64 -15.77
C ALA A 9 23.87 43.47 -14.49
N THR A 10 24.58 43.11 -13.41
CA THR A 10 24.48 43.57 -12.00
C THR A 10 23.14 43.49 -11.25
N ALA A 11 22.97 42.61 -10.24
CA ALA A 11 23.67 42.51 -8.94
C ALA A 11 23.15 43.49 -7.87
N VAL A 12 22.58 42.94 -6.80
CA VAL A 12 22.98 43.24 -5.41
C VAL A 12 22.98 41.92 -4.63
N ALA A 13 24.19 41.51 -4.22
CA ALA A 13 24.48 40.44 -3.26
C ALA A 13 23.96 40.83 -1.87
N SER A 14 23.76 39.91 -0.92
CA SER A 14 24.80 39.54 0.07
C SER A 14 24.28 38.47 1.07
N PRO A 15 25.10 37.91 1.97
CA PRO A 15 25.60 36.54 1.81
C PRO A 15 25.43 35.69 3.09
N ASN A 16 24.92 34.46 3.00
CA ASN A 16 25.20 33.39 3.97
C ASN A 16 24.74 32.05 3.36
N ALA A 17 25.72 31.30 2.87
CA ALA A 17 25.65 29.92 2.41
C ALA A 17 25.32 28.95 3.58
N PRO A 18 25.02 27.64 3.35
CA PRO A 18 25.21 26.89 2.11
C PRO A 18 23.98 26.18 1.53
N GLN A 19 23.93 26.25 0.20
CA GLN A 19 23.29 25.31 -0.70
C GLN A 19 23.90 23.91 -0.49
N ASP A 20 23.10 22.95 -0.03
CA ASP A 20 23.47 21.53 -0.14
C ASP A 20 22.26 20.60 0.02
N ILE A 21 21.25 20.74 -0.87
CA ILE A 21 20.30 19.64 -1.17
C ILE A 21 19.97 19.69 -2.67
N ARG A 22 20.98 19.42 -3.50
CA ARG A 22 20.79 18.95 -4.88
C ARG A 22 21.93 18.00 -5.22
N ASN A 23 21.92 16.81 -4.62
CA ASN A 23 22.74 15.71 -5.12
C ASN A 23 21.88 14.85 -6.04
N GLU A 24 21.75 15.34 -7.28
CA GLU A 24 21.66 14.49 -8.46
C GLU A 24 22.97 13.67 -8.51
N GLY A 25 22.87 12.35 -8.41
CA GLY A 25 24.03 11.46 -8.39
C GLY A 25 24.27 10.86 -9.77
N THR A 26 25.50 10.96 -10.27
CA THR A 26 25.95 10.24 -11.46
C THR A 26 26.16 8.76 -11.13
N LEU A 27 25.52 7.86 -11.87
CA LEU A 27 25.76 6.42 -11.80
C LEU A 27 26.82 6.05 -12.85
N LYS A 28 27.94 5.47 -12.43
CA LYS A 28 28.94 4.87 -13.33
C LYS A 28 28.72 3.37 -13.40
N VAL A 29 28.31 2.87 -14.56
CA VAL A 29 28.25 1.44 -14.89
C VAL A 29 29.10 1.22 -16.13
N GLY A 30 30.03 0.27 -16.08
CA GLY A 30 30.82 -0.14 -17.26
C GLY A 30 31.67 0.97 -17.91
N GLY A 31 32.07 2.01 -17.17
CA GLY A 31 32.91 3.09 -17.71
C GLY A 31 32.17 4.23 -18.43
N HIS A 32 30.83 4.22 -18.44
CA HIS A 32 30.03 5.32 -18.99
C HIS A 32 29.26 6.08 -17.89
N GLU A 33 29.24 7.41 -18.00
CA GLU A 33 28.52 8.31 -17.09
C GLU A 33 27.10 8.55 -17.56
N HIS A 34 26.12 8.27 -16.71
CA HIS A 34 24.71 8.58 -16.97
C HIS A 34 24.22 9.65 -15.99
N ARG A 35 23.70 10.76 -16.55
CA ARG A 35 23.05 11.85 -15.81
C ARG A 35 21.55 11.54 -15.68
N VAL A 36 21.03 11.59 -14.46
CA VAL A 36 19.60 11.40 -14.18
C VAL A 36 19.00 12.75 -13.84
N ASP A 37 18.33 13.38 -14.80
CA ASP A 37 17.52 14.58 -14.55
C ASP A 37 16.08 14.14 -14.19
N ALA A 38 15.62 14.47 -12.99
CA ALA A 38 14.23 14.29 -12.59
C ALA A 38 13.39 15.48 -13.12
N ALA A 39 12.90 15.37 -14.35
CA ALA A 39 11.88 16.26 -14.90
C ALA A 39 10.50 15.55 -14.92
N PRO A 40 9.40 16.27 -14.66
CA PRO A 40 8.06 15.71 -14.56
C PRO A 40 7.65 15.13 -15.93
N GLN A 41 7.36 13.83 -15.97
CA GLN A 41 6.82 13.21 -17.18
C GLN A 41 5.40 13.75 -17.42
N ARG A 42 5.28 14.76 -18.30
CA ARG A 42 4.05 15.03 -19.03
C ARG A 42 3.83 13.86 -20.00
N LEU A 43 2.92 12.96 -19.67
CA LEU A 43 2.44 11.96 -20.61
C LEU A 43 1.46 12.62 -21.61
N PRO A 44 1.68 12.50 -22.93
CA PRO A 44 0.67 12.85 -23.91
C PRO A 44 -0.49 11.83 -23.83
N HIS A 45 -1.73 12.33 -23.95
CA HIS A 45 -2.94 11.52 -23.90
C HIS A 45 -2.97 10.47 -25.01
N THR A 46 -2.73 9.20 -24.65
CA THR A 46 -3.22 8.03 -25.39
C THR A 46 -3.75 6.99 -24.41
N HIS A 47 -4.99 6.54 -24.64
CA HIS A 47 -5.76 5.64 -23.79
C HIS A 47 -4.99 4.35 -23.39
N PRO A 48 -5.02 3.93 -22.11
CA PRO A 48 -4.42 2.68 -21.68
C PRO A 48 -5.27 1.47 -22.13
N GLN A 49 -4.64 0.50 -22.78
CA GLN A 49 -5.20 -0.83 -23.04
C GLN A 49 -5.02 -1.70 -21.78
N HIS A 50 -6.03 -2.53 -21.49
CA HIS A 50 -6.26 -3.30 -20.27
C HIS A 50 -5.18 -4.34 -19.86
N ALA A 51 -4.01 -4.39 -20.52
CA ALA A 51 -2.96 -5.40 -20.26
C ALA A 51 -1.80 -4.90 -19.37
N ASP A 52 -1.65 -3.59 -19.16
CA ASP A 52 -0.50 -3.03 -18.44
C ASP A 52 -0.68 -2.93 -16.91
N ILE A 53 -1.87 -3.25 -16.38
CA ILE A 53 -2.20 -3.12 -14.94
C ILE A 53 -1.91 -4.43 -14.19
N ASN A 54 -1.90 -5.58 -14.86
CA ASN A 54 -1.72 -6.89 -14.22
C ASN A 54 -0.25 -7.22 -13.88
N ARG A 55 0.72 -6.46 -14.40
CA ARG A 55 2.15 -6.69 -14.16
C ARG A 55 2.66 -6.09 -12.85
N PHE A 56 1.81 -5.40 -12.09
CA PHE A 56 2.21 -4.71 -10.86
C PHE A 56 1.98 -5.54 -9.59
N PHE A 57 1.09 -6.55 -9.64
CA PHE A 57 0.72 -7.33 -8.44
C PHE A 57 1.59 -8.57 -8.16
N GLU A 58 2.68 -8.78 -8.90
CA GLU A 58 3.53 -9.99 -8.78
C GLU A 58 4.86 -9.80 -8.02
N GLY A 59 5.11 -8.64 -7.40
CA GLY A 59 6.49 -8.26 -7.04
C GLY A 59 6.72 -7.66 -5.66
N ALA A 60 5.92 -7.97 -4.64
CA ALA A 60 6.12 -7.37 -3.31
C ALA A 60 7.42 -7.82 -2.59
N SER A 61 8.24 -8.69 -3.19
CA SER A 61 9.65 -8.84 -2.82
C SER A 61 10.49 -9.50 -3.93
N ARG A 62 11.37 -8.71 -4.58
CA ARG A 62 12.47 -9.07 -5.52
C ARG A 62 11.99 -9.24 -6.97
N VAL A 63 12.63 -8.63 -7.97
CA VAL A 63 13.88 -9.09 -8.59
C VAL A 63 14.68 -7.95 -9.26
N PHE A 64 15.99 -7.94 -9.03
CA PHE A 64 17.00 -7.25 -9.84
C PHE A 64 17.34 -8.11 -11.07
N GLY A 65 17.37 -7.52 -12.29
CA GLY A 65 18.14 -8.06 -13.43
C GLY A 65 17.49 -8.09 -14.82
N SER A 66 17.94 -7.17 -15.69
CA SER A 66 18.14 -7.22 -17.16
C SER A 66 16.99 -7.42 -18.19
N ASP A 67 16.89 -6.39 -19.04
CA ASP A 67 16.86 -6.34 -20.52
C ASP A 67 15.72 -6.95 -21.37
N GLY A 68 14.86 -6.05 -21.87
CA GLY A 68 14.71 -5.73 -23.30
C GLY A 68 14.15 -6.77 -24.28
N ALA A 69 12.91 -6.56 -24.75
CA ALA A 69 12.51 -6.67 -26.17
C ALA A 69 11.01 -6.30 -26.38
N THR A 70 10.76 -5.38 -27.31
CA THR A 70 9.43 -5.04 -27.86
C THR A 70 9.01 -6.04 -28.95
N PRO A 71 7.69 -6.28 -29.17
CA PRO A 71 7.21 -6.06 -30.54
C PRO A 71 5.75 -5.58 -30.72
N ALA A 72 5.63 -4.66 -31.70
CA ALA A 72 4.67 -4.57 -32.81
C ALA A 72 3.14 -4.55 -32.59
N ALA A 73 2.56 -3.41 -33.01
CA ALA A 73 1.15 -3.07 -33.10
C ALA A 73 0.34 -3.86 -34.14
N ARG A 74 -0.96 -4.12 -33.86
CA ARG A 74 -2.02 -4.29 -34.87
C ARG A 74 -3.43 -3.87 -34.36
N HIS A 75 -4.03 -2.99 -35.16
CA HIS A 75 -5.45 -2.72 -35.43
C HIS A 75 -6.44 -2.38 -34.29
N ALA A 76 -6.92 -1.14 -34.31
CA ALA A 76 -7.99 -0.59 -33.47
C ALA A 76 -9.39 -0.82 -34.08
N PRO A 77 -10.41 -1.20 -33.28
CA PRO A 77 -11.82 -1.06 -33.63
C PRO A 77 -12.40 0.31 -33.18
N PRO A 78 -13.54 0.75 -33.77
CA PRO A 78 -14.03 2.13 -33.68
C PRO A 78 -14.65 2.48 -32.31
N PRO A 79 -14.69 3.78 -31.94
CA PRO A 79 -15.22 4.22 -30.65
C PRO A 79 -16.76 4.17 -30.58
N PRO A 80 -17.34 3.83 -29.42
CA PRO A 80 -18.78 3.95 -29.16
C PRO A 80 -19.20 5.41 -28.86
N PRO A 81 -20.49 5.75 -29.04
CA PRO A 81 -21.01 7.12 -29.08
C PRO A 81 -21.13 7.79 -27.71
N ALA A 82 -21.04 9.13 -27.70
CA ALA A 82 -21.14 9.98 -26.52
C ALA A 82 -22.56 10.02 -25.90
N PRO A 83 -22.71 10.03 -24.56
CA PRO A 83 -23.99 10.27 -23.92
C PRO A 83 -24.40 11.75 -23.97
N ALA A 84 -25.69 11.97 -24.17
CA ALA A 84 -26.33 13.26 -24.31
C ALA A 84 -26.40 14.07 -23.00
N LEU A 85 -26.24 15.38 -23.14
CA LEU A 85 -26.49 16.40 -22.13
C LEU A 85 -27.96 16.44 -21.70
N GLY A 86 -28.23 16.47 -20.38
CA GLY A 86 -29.40 17.13 -19.82
C GLY A 86 -30.18 16.36 -18.75
N ALA A 87 -29.96 16.70 -17.48
CA ALA A 87 -31.01 16.70 -16.46
C ALA A 87 -30.66 17.66 -15.31
N ARG A 88 -31.59 18.57 -15.03
CA ARG A 88 -31.52 19.67 -14.06
C ARG A 88 -31.67 19.16 -12.62
N MET A 89 -30.97 19.81 -11.68
CA MET A 89 -31.19 19.66 -10.23
C MET A 89 -32.55 20.23 -9.79
N PRO A 90 -33.23 19.65 -8.78
CA PRO A 90 -34.45 20.22 -8.20
C PRO A 90 -34.14 21.33 -7.16
N PRO A 91 -35.03 22.33 -6.98
CA PRO A 91 -34.87 23.44 -6.04
C PRO A 91 -35.21 23.07 -4.58
N PRO A 92 -34.73 23.85 -3.57
CA PRO A 92 -35.01 23.62 -2.15
C PRO A 92 -36.43 24.05 -1.74
N PRO A 93 -37.01 23.47 -0.67
CA PRO A 93 -38.36 23.78 -0.21
C PRO A 93 -38.44 25.10 0.60
N PRO A 94 -39.60 25.81 0.60
CA PRO A 94 -39.78 27.08 1.29
C PRO A 94 -40.37 26.95 2.70
N GLY A 95 -39.88 27.76 3.65
CA GLY A 95 -40.64 28.25 4.80
C GLY A 95 -40.48 27.48 6.12
N ALA A 96 -39.62 27.98 7.02
CA ALA A 96 -39.69 27.72 8.46
C ALA A 96 -39.51 29.06 9.22
N LEU A 97 -40.39 29.30 10.19
CA LEU A 97 -40.61 30.54 10.93
C LEU A 97 -39.46 30.90 11.90
N PRO A 98 -39.30 32.18 12.29
CA PRO A 98 -38.24 32.61 13.21
C PRO A 98 -38.45 32.10 14.64
N LEU A 99 -37.37 31.61 15.26
CA LEU A 99 -37.32 31.17 16.66
C LEU A 99 -37.37 32.38 17.64
N PRO A 100 -37.94 32.20 18.85
CA PRO A 100 -37.99 33.24 19.88
C PRO A 100 -36.60 33.56 20.48
N PRO A 101 -36.42 34.74 21.12
CA PRO A 101 -35.10 35.20 21.58
C PRO A 101 -34.55 34.39 22.76
N LEU A 102 -33.26 34.09 22.70
CA LEU A 102 -32.48 33.48 23.77
C LEU A 102 -32.25 34.47 24.94
N PRO A 103 -32.20 34.00 26.21
CA PRO A 103 -31.87 34.83 27.36
C PRO A 103 -30.39 35.29 27.35
N PRO A 104 -30.05 36.40 28.06
CA PRO A 104 -28.78 37.09 27.90
C PRO A 104 -27.58 36.25 28.35
N ALA A 105 -26.52 36.33 27.54
CA ALA A 105 -25.27 35.59 27.68
C ALA A 105 -24.58 35.85 29.02
N ALA A 106 -24.24 34.77 29.74
CA ALA A 106 -23.22 34.82 30.77
C ALA A 106 -21.86 35.11 30.10
N ARG A 107 -21.12 36.08 30.65
CA ARG A 107 -19.78 36.45 30.17
C ARG A 107 -18.88 35.20 30.11
N PRO A 108 -18.09 35.00 29.04
CA PRO A 108 -17.04 33.99 29.07
C PRO A 108 -16.00 34.40 30.13
N ALA A 109 -15.66 33.47 31.02
CA ALA A 109 -14.46 33.60 31.83
C ALA A 109 -13.23 33.74 30.91
N PRO A 110 -12.18 34.47 31.31
CA PRO A 110 -10.98 34.60 30.50
C PRO A 110 -10.40 33.22 30.26
N VAL A 111 -10.32 32.84 28.99
CA VAL A 111 -9.65 31.62 28.53
C VAL A 111 -8.17 31.80 28.86
N THR A 112 -7.72 31.26 29.99
CA THR A 112 -6.29 31.05 30.21
C THR A 112 -5.82 30.15 29.07
N ALA A 113 -4.96 30.68 28.21
CA ALA A 113 -4.31 29.93 27.15
C ALA A 113 -3.79 28.62 27.74
N ALA A 114 -4.39 27.50 27.34
CA ALA A 114 -3.86 26.20 27.69
C ALA A 114 -2.43 26.16 27.16
N ALA A 115 -1.47 25.89 28.04
CA ALA A 115 -0.09 25.68 27.66
C ALA A 115 -0.04 24.69 26.49
N PRO A 116 0.83 24.89 25.48
CA PRO A 116 0.96 23.95 24.38
C PRO A 116 1.21 22.58 24.97
N ARG A 117 0.29 21.64 24.74
CA ARG A 117 0.51 20.23 25.03
C ARG A 117 1.62 19.79 24.09
N THR A 118 2.87 19.85 24.55
CA THR A 118 3.94 19.05 23.98
C THR A 118 3.63 17.61 24.33
N SER A 119 2.77 16.95 23.54
CA SER A 119 2.67 15.51 23.64
C SER A 119 4.02 14.94 23.20
N THR A 120 4.68 14.30 24.15
CA THR A 120 5.97 13.62 23.98
C THR A 120 5.78 12.18 23.51
N GLN A 121 4.66 11.89 22.84
CA GLN A 121 4.37 10.54 22.38
C GLN A 121 5.20 10.26 21.13
N SER A 122 6.18 9.36 21.27
CA SER A 122 6.99 8.91 20.14
C SER A 122 6.22 7.87 19.35
N PHE A 123 6.41 7.89 18.02
CA PHE A 123 5.89 6.83 17.15
C PHE A 123 6.37 5.46 17.63
N GLN A 124 5.44 4.55 17.86
CA GLN A 124 5.68 3.17 18.26
C GLN A 124 5.41 2.25 17.05
N PRO A 125 6.44 1.92 16.25
CA PRO A 125 6.27 0.97 15.16
C PRO A 125 6.07 -0.45 15.70
N THR A 126 5.35 -1.27 14.94
CA THR A 126 5.41 -2.72 15.10
C THR A 126 6.66 -3.22 14.40
N GLU A 127 7.52 -3.89 15.16
CA GLU A 127 8.77 -4.46 14.67
C GLU A 127 8.54 -5.92 14.24
N LEU A 128 8.46 -6.13 12.94
CA LEU A 128 8.44 -7.47 12.33
C LEU A 128 9.76 -7.75 11.62
N LYS A 129 10.14 -9.02 11.60
CA LYS A 129 11.31 -9.47 10.83
C LYS A 129 10.89 -9.70 9.37
N PRO A 130 11.64 -9.17 8.39
CA PRO A 130 11.43 -9.54 6.99
C PRO A 130 11.48 -11.05 6.83
N PHE A 131 10.45 -11.62 6.19
CA PHE A 131 10.52 -13.01 5.78
C PHE A 131 11.53 -13.12 4.63
N VAL A 132 12.50 -14.01 4.79
CA VAL A 132 13.45 -14.36 3.73
C VAL A 132 13.32 -15.86 3.53
N ASN A 133 12.68 -16.24 2.42
CA ASN A 133 12.74 -17.63 1.99
C ASN A 133 13.95 -17.83 1.08
N GLU A 134 14.87 -18.68 1.50
CA GLU A 134 15.99 -19.14 0.66
C GLU A 134 15.64 -20.43 -0.10
N ASN A 135 14.53 -21.08 0.26
CA ASN A 135 14.08 -22.29 -0.40
C ASN A 135 13.55 -21.97 -1.80
N LYS A 136 14.07 -22.68 -2.80
CA LYS A 136 13.62 -22.62 -4.19
C LYS A 136 12.90 -23.89 -4.64
N GLN A 137 12.85 -24.90 -3.77
CA GLN A 137 12.16 -26.15 -4.04
C GLN A 137 10.70 -26.03 -3.62
N LEU A 138 9.82 -26.66 -4.40
CA LEU A 138 8.40 -26.76 -4.05
C LEU A 138 8.25 -27.33 -2.64
N SER A 139 7.31 -26.78 -1.88
CA SER A 139 7.00 -27.29 -0.56
C SER A 139 6.31 -28.66 -0.65
N PRO A 140 6.38 -29.48 0.41
CA PRO A 140 5.43 -30.56 0.57
C PRO A 140 4.00 -30.02 0.47
N ARG A 141 3.11 -30.70 -0.24
CA ARG A 141 1.71 -30.26 -0.30
C ARG A 141 1.06 -30.31 1.08
N TRP A 142 0.15 -29.38 1.31
CA TRP A 142 -0.56 -29.21 2.57
C TRP A 142 -2.01 -28.79 2.33
N SER A 143 -2.87 -28.88 3.35
CA SER A 143 -4.27 -28.44 3.29
C SER A 143 -4.55 -27.36 4.33
N VAL A 144 -5.36 -26.37 3.98
CA VAL A 144 -5.78 -25.22 4.80
C VAL A 144 -6.32 -25.67 6.15
N LYS A 145 -7.13 -26.73 6.16
CA LYS A 145 -7.74 -27.28 7.39
C LYS A 145 -6.73 -27.74 8.43
N ASP A 146 -5.50 -28.06 8.02
CA ASP A 146 -4.44 -28.52 8.92
C ASP A 146 -3.77 -27.35 9.67
N TYR A 147 -3.97 -26.11 9.19
CA TYR A 147 -3.29 -24.92 9.70
C TYR A 147 -4.24 -23.90 10.32
N VAL A 148 -5.48 -23.82 9.81
CA VAL A 148 -6.45 -22.79 10.16
C VAL A 148 -7.83 -23.42 10.38
N ASP A 149 -8.47 -23.01 11.47
CA ASP A 149 -9.89 -23.21 11.73
C ASP A 149 -10.66 -22.05 11.06
N VAL A 150 -11.34 -22.35 9.96
CA VAL A 150 -11.96 -21.32 9.09
C VAL A 150 -13.07 -20.55 9.80
N ASP A 151 -13.81 -21.20 10.68
CA ASP A 151 -14.88 -20.55 11.45
C ASP A 151 -14.28 -19.56 12.46
N LYS A 152 -13.19 -19.94 13.14
CA LYS A 152 -12.46 -19.01 14.01
C LYS A 152 -11.82 -17.88 13.24
N LEU A 153 -11.28 -18.14 12.05
CA LEU A 153 -10.72 -17.11 11.18
C LEU A 153 -11.79 -16.09 10.79
N SER A 154 -12.95 -16.55 10.30
CA SER A 154 -14.09 -15.70 9.96
C SER A 154 -14.52 -14.84 11.16
N ALA A 155 -14.66 -15.43 12.35
CA ALA A 155 -15.01 -14.71 13.56
C ALA A 155 -13.94 -13.68 13.98
N GLY A 156 -12.65 -14.02 13.86
CA GLY A 156 -11.54 -13.12 14.16
C GLY A 156 -11.48 -11.92 13.21
N ILE A 157 -11.70 -12.14 11.91
CA ILE A 157 -11.80 -11.08 10.92
C ILE A 157 -12.98 -10.15 11.23
N ALA A 158 -14.16 -10.71 11.50
CA ALA A 158 -15.34 -9.95 11.89
C ALA A 158 -15.09 -9.06 13.12
N ALA A 159 -14.41 -9.59 14.14
CA ALA A 159 -14.08 -8.85 15.34
C ALA A 159 -13.11 -7.69 15.07
N VAL A 160 -12.09 -7.89 14.21
CA VAL A 160 -11.11 -6.85 13.88
C VAL A 160 -11.70 -5.77 12.97
N LEU A 161 -12.47 -6.18 11.96
CA LEU A 161 -13.02 -5.26 10.95
C LEU A 161 -14.38 -4.66 11.35
N GLY A 162 -15.01 -5.15 12.42
CA GLY A 162 -16.32 -4.68 12.86
C GLY A 162 -17.44 -4.99 11.86
N ILE A 163 -17.35 -6.14 11.19
CA ILE A 163 -18.32 -6.62 10.18
C ILE A 163 -18.98 -7.93 10.63
N ALA A 164 -19.99 -8.39 9.89
CA ALA A 164 -20.52 -9.74 10.08
C ALA A 164 -19.47 -10.80 9.68
N PRO A 165 -19.45 -11.99 10.31
CA PRO A 165 -18.57 -13.09 9.93
C PRO A 165 -18.61 -13.35 8.42
N PRO A 166 -17.50 -13.08 7.69
CA PRO A 166 -17.49 -13.25 6.25
C PRO A 166 -17.41 -14.74 5.92
N ARG A 167 -18.11 -15.15 4.85
CA ARG A 167 -17.93 -16.49 4.31
C ARG A 167 -16.56 -16.55 3.63
N MET A 168 -15.73 -17.51 4.02
CA MET A 168 -14.44 -17.74 3.39
C MET A 168 -14.59 -18.85 2.35
N ASP A 169 -14.30 -18.53 1.09
CA ASP A 169 -14.18 -19.52 0.02
C ASP A 169 -12.69 -19.70 -0.31
N ILE A 170 -12.11 -20.81 0.13
CA ILE A 170 -10.67 -21.06 0.01
C ILE A 170 -10.46 -22.28 -0.89
N ALA A 171 -9.85 -22.06 -2.04
CA ALA A 171 -9.46 -23.07 -3.02
C ALA A 171 -7.98 -23.42 -2.89
N GLU A 172 -7.68 -24.70 -2.67
CA GLU A 172 -6.33 -25.23 -2.69
C GLU A 172 -5.93 -25.63 -4.12
N THR A 173 -4.79 -25.14 -4.58
CA THR A 173 -4.26 -25.42 -5.93
C THR A 173 -2.74 -25.60 -5.91
N THR A 174 -2.14 -25.92 -7.05
CA THR A 174 -0.70 -25.76 -7.29
C THR A 174 -0.39 -24.34 -7.78
N MET A 175 0.88 -23.94 -7.75
CA MET A 175 1.34 -22.68 -8.36
C MET A 175 0.96 -22.60 -9.84
N GLN A 176 1.14 -23.69 -10.59
CA GLN A 176 0.71 -23.75 -11.99
C GLN A 176 -0.81 -23.56 -12.15
N GLY A 177 -1.60 -24.20 -11.27
CA GLY A 177 -3.05 -24.02 -11.28
C GLY A 177 -3.45 -22.59 -10.93
N LEU A 178 -2.74 -21.94 -10.01
CA LEU A 178 -2.94 -20.53 -9.68
C LEU A 178 -2.62 -19.63 -10.87
N SER A 179 -1.47 -19.83 -11.53
CA SER A 179 -1.11 -19.09 -12.74
C SER A 179 -2.18 -19.24 -13.84
N ASN A 180 -2.75 -20.44 -14.01
CA ASN A 180 -3.83 -20.67 -14.97
C ASN A 180 -5.11 -19.89 -14.61
N VAL A 181 -5.51 -19.89 -13.34
CA VAL A 181 -6.69 -19.15 -12.85
C VAL A 181 -6.49 -17.65 -13.06
N MET A 182 -5.30 -17.14 -12.77
CA MET A 182 -4.95 -15.72 -12.93
C MET A 182 -4.67 -15.32 -14.39
N SER A 183 -4.60 -16.29 -15.32
CA SER A 183 -4.22 -16.07 -16.73
C SER A 183 -2.85 -15.39 -16.89
N ILE A 184 -1.87 -15.82 -16.08
CA ILE A 184 -0.48 -15.34 -16.10
C ILE A 184 0.49 -16.47 -16.51
N PRO A 185 1.71 -16.16 -16.97
CA PRO A 185 2.73 -17.17 -17.22
C PRO A 185 3.07 -17.96 -15.96
N TYR A 186 3.39 -19.25 -16.14
CA TYR A 186 3.97 -20.09 -15.10
C TYR A 186 5.48 -20.25 -15.32
N TYR A 187 6.27 -19.88 -14.32
CA TYR A 187 7.72 -19.92 -14.31
C TYR A 187 8.21 -21.17 -13.57
N ALA A 188 8.32 -22.29 -14.29
CA ALA A 188 8.74 -23.57 -13.71
C ALA A 188 10.19 -23.57 -13.21
N ASP A 189 11.09 -22.89 -13.93
CA ASP A 189 12.52 -22.84 -13.61
C ASP A 189 12.86 -21.82 -12.52
N GLU A 190 11.94 -20.89 -12.26
CA GLU A 190 12.04 -19.90 -11.19
C GLU A 190 10.74 -19.88 -10.36
N PRO A 191 10.45 -20.94 -9.59
CA PRO A 191 9.19 -21.06 -8.86
C PRO A 191 8.86 -19.84 -8.00
N THR A 192 9.87 -19.21 -7.39
CA THR A 192 9.71 -18.01 -6.54
C THR A 192 9.21 -16.77 -7.28
N LEU A 193 9.08 -16.79 -8.61
CA LEU A 193 8.46 -15.71 -9.41
C LEU A 193 6.95 -15.85 -9.53
N ASN A 194 6.38 -17.02 -9.25
CA ASN A 194 4.93 -17.19 -9.36
C ASN A 194 4.25 -16.75 -8.06
N PRO A 195 2.99 -16.28 -8.14
CA PRO A 195 2.21 -15.99 -6.94
C PRO A 195 2.02 -17.26 -6.10
N ILE A 196 2.00 -17.06 -4.77
CA ILE A 196 1.84 -18.13 -3.79
C ILE A 196 0.41 -18.21 -3.24
N ALA A 197 -0.35 -17.14 -3.44
CA ALA A 197 -1.76 -17.01 -3.12
C ALA A 197 -2.34 -15.83 -3.91
N TRP A 198 -3.67 -15.79 -4.02
CA TRP A 198 -4.39 -14.68 -4.64
C TRP A 198 -5.85 -14.68 -4.21
N THR A 199 -6.40 -13.51 -3.95
CA THR A 199 -7.84 -13.31 -3.76
C THR A 199 -8.45 -12.77 -5.04
N SER A 200 -9.46 -13.47 -5.58
CA SER A 200 -10.13 -13.06 -6.80
C SER A 200 -11.08 -11.88 -6.58
N PRO A 201 -11.48 -11.15 -7.65
CA PRO A 201 -12.50 -10.10 -7.56
C PRO A 201 -13.85 -10.60 -7.01
N GLU A 202 -14.13 -11.90 -7.12
CA GLU A 202 -15.32 -12.55 -6.56
C GLU A 202 -15.15 -12.97 -5.09
N GLY A 203 -14.00 -12.72 -4.48
CA GLY A 203 -13.70 -13.06 -3.09
C GLY A 203 -13.25 -14.50 -2.85
N THR A 204 -12.92 -15.26 -3.91
CA THR A 204 -12.34 -16.61 -3.76
C THR A 204 -10.85 -16.51 -3.48
N ILE A 205 -10.39 -17.16 -2.41
CA ILE A 205 -8.99 -17.19 -2.00
C ILE A 205 -8.35 -18.43 -2.59
N TYR A 206 -7.34 -18.27 -3.44
CA TYR A 206 -6.56 -19.36 -3.99
C TYR A 206 -5.23 -19.49 -3.28
N MET A 207 -4.93 -20.69 -2.79
CA MET A 207 -3.67 -21.02 -2.11
C MET A 207 -2.85 -21.98 -2.95
N ALA A 208 -1.65 -21.56 -3.39
CA ALA A 208 -0.72 -22.45 -4.09
C ALA A 208 0.03 -23.33 -3.09
N THR A 209 -0.57 -24.47 -2.74
CA THR A 209 -0.14 -25.36 -1.64
C THR A 209 1.23 -26.04 -1.83
N ASP A 210 1.88 -25.84 -2.97
CA ASP A 210 3.23 -26.32 -3.26
C ASP A 210 4.28 -25.19 -3.38
N ALA A 211 3.91 -23.94 -3.06
CA ALA A 211 4.85 -22.83 -3.15
C ALA A 211 6.08 -23.01 -2.23
N PRO A 212 7.31 -22.72 -2.71
CA PRO A 212 8.52 -22.84 -1.90
C PRO A 212 8.46 -22.07 -0.58
N GLU A 213 7.77 -20.93 -0.56
CA GLU A 213 7.57 -20.00 0.56
C GLU A 213 6.92 -20.66 1.76
N TYR A 214 6.16 -21.74 1.55
CA TYR A 214 5.52 -22.47 2.63
C TYR A 214 6.44 -23.49 3.30
N SER A 215 7.72 -23.54 2.96
CA SER A 215 8.68 -24.45 3.59
C SER A 215 10.09 -23.88 3.74
N ALA A 216 10.74 -24.24 4.84
CA ALA A 216 12.13 -23.94 5.12
C ALA A 216 12.90 -25.25 5.32
N GLY A 217 13.95 -25.47 4.53
CA GLY A 217 14.72 -26.73 4.59
C GLY A 217 13.88 -27.98 4.29
N GLY A 218 12.85 -27.87 3.46
CA GLY A 218 11.93 -28.96 3.11
C GLY A 218 10.85 -29.27 4.16
N VAL A 219 10.79 -28.50 5.26
CA VAL A 219 9.77 -28.64 6.30
C VAL A 219 8.77 -27.50 6.21
N LEU A 220 7.48 -27.80 6.37
CA LEU A 220 6.41 -26.81 6.27
C LEU A 220 6.54 -25.72 7.35
N ASP A 221 6.47 -24.46 6.91
CA ASP A 221 6.51 -23.28 7.76
C ASP A 221 5.08 -22.87 8.13
N ALA A 222 4.58 -23.46 9.22
CA ALA A 222 3.21 -23.24 9.68
C ALA A 222 2.88 -21.76 9.93
N ALA A 223 3.85 -20.97 10.41
CA ALA A 223 3.65 -19.54 10.63
C ALA A 223 3.46 -18.80 9.31
N LYS A 224 4.26 -19.12 8.28
CA LYS A 224 4.10 -18.51 6.95
C LYS A 224 2.80 -18.93 6.28
N ILE A 225 2.42 -20.21 6.34
CA ILE A 225 1.15 -20.72 5.81
C ILE A 225 -0.03 -19.97 6.45
N ARG A 226 -0.09 -19.94 7.80
CA ARG A 226 -1.17 -19.24 8.52
C ARG A 226 -1.19 -17.74 8.21
N SER A 227 -0.02 -17.10 8.15
CA SER A 227 0.07 -15.66 7.86
C SER A 227 -0.49 -15.33 6.48
N THR A 228 -0.15 -16.12 5.45
CA THR A 228 -0.71 -15.90 4.11
C THR A 228 -2.21 -16.19 4.05
N ILE A 229 -2.70 -17.27 4.65
CA ILE A 229 -4.15 -17.55 4.69
C ILE A 229 -4.91 -16.39 5.34
N VAL A 230 -4.42 -15.88 6.49
CA VAL A 230 -5.05 -14.76 7.18
C VAL A 230 -5.02 -13.49 6.32
N HIS A 231 -3.89 -13.19 5.67
CA HIS A 231 -3.76 -12.02 4.80
C HIS A 231 -4.78 -12.03 3.65
N GLU A 232 -4.83 -13.12 2.86
CA GLU A 232 -5.78 -13.24 1.75
C GLU A 232 -7.23 -13.23 2.23
N SER A 233 -7.49 -13.82 3.41
CA SER A 233 -8.83 -13.81 3.98
C SER A 233 -9.29 -12.40 4.40
N VAL A 234 -8.35 -11.53 4.79
CA VAL A 234 -8.65 -10.12 5.05
C VAL A 234 -8.93 -9.36 3.74
N HIS A 235 -8.18 -9.63 2.66
CA HIS A 235 -8.52 -9.12 1.32
C HIS A 235 -9.94 -9.55 0.93
N ALA A 236 -10.26 -10.84 1.05
CA ALA A 236 -11.58 -11.37 0.72
C ALA A 236 -12.71 -10.82 1.62
N ALA A 237 -12.40 -10.38 2.83
CA ALA A 237 -13.39 -9.77 3.71
C ALA A 237 -13.55 -8.25 3.54
N SER A 238 -12.64 -7.61 2.79
CA SER A 238 -12.69 -6.18 2.52
C SER A 238 -13.86 -5.81 1.60
N HIS A 239 -14.17 -4.51 1.53
CA HIS A 239 -15.24 -4.01 0.67
C HIS A 239 -15.02 -4.42 -0.78
N ASP A 240 -16.03 -5.04 -1.38
CA ASP A 240 -16.01 -5.59 -2.74
C ASP A 240 -14.76 -6.45 -3.04
N HIS A 241 -14.15 -7.06 -2.01
CA HIS A 241 -12.92 -7.86 -2.08
C HIS A 241 -11.70 -7.09 -2.62
N THR A 242 -11.77 -5.76 -2.65
CA THR A 242 -10.76 -4.89 -3.29
C THR A 242 -10.27 -3.78 -2.38
N GLY A 243 -10.81 -3.61 -1.17
CA GLY A 243 -10.31 -2.71 -0.14
C GLY A 243 -9.89 -1.34 -0.67
N PHE A 244 -8.58 -1.06 -0.65
CA PHE A 244 -7.98 0.18 -1.14
C PHE A 244 -7.20 0.02 -2.45
N GLN A 245 -7.43 -1.05 -3.23
CA GLN A 245 -6.72 -1.30 -4.49
C GLN A 245 -6.87 -0.11 -5.45
N GLN A 246 -8.09 0.43 -5.60
CA GLN A 246 -8.34 1.57 -6.49
C GLN A 246 -7.64 2.84 -5.98
N THR A 247 -7.77 3.14 -4.68
CA THR A 247 -7.08 4.26 -4.04
C THR A 247 -5.56 4.17 -4.20
N THR A 248 -4.99 2.96 -4.10
CA THR A 248 -3.56 2.71 -4.28
C THR A 248 -3.13 2.95 -5.73
N LYS A 249 -3.93 2.52 -6.71
CA LYS A 249 -3.69 2.78 -8.13
C LYS A 249 -3.66 4.28 -8.42
N GLU A 250 -4.62 5.03 -7.89
CA GLU A 250 -4.72 6.49 -8.06
C GLU A 250 -3.59 7.25 -7.37
N ALA A 251 -3.12 6.78 -6.22
CA ALA A 251 -1.99 7.36 -5.49
C ALA A 251 -0.62 7.14 -6.18
N GLY A 252 -0.56 6.31 -7.22
CA GLY A 252 0.67 5.87 -7.87
C GLY A 252 1.37 4.81 -7.04
N ILE A 253 1.19 3.56 -7.46
CA ILE A 253 1.64 2.40 -6.67
C ILE A 253 3.18 2.44 -6.49
N ASN A 254 3.62 2.24 -5.26
CA ASN A 254 5.02 2.25 -4.88
C ASN A 254 5.30 1.22 -3.79
N ALA A 255 6.47 0.58 -3.84
CA ALA A 255 6.91 -0.37 -2.80
C ALA A 255 6.95 0.23 -1.38
N ASN A 256 6.95 1.57 -1.25
CA ASN A 256 6.99 2.27 0.02
C ASN A 256 5.65 2.86 0.47
N TRP A 257 4.56 2.78 -0.32
CA TRP A 257 3.24 3.30 0.09
C TRP A 257 2.05 2.58 -0.60
N ASN A 258 2.09 1.25 -0.68
CA ASN A 258 0.97 0.46 -1.15
C ASN A 258 -0.13 0.42 -0.07
N TYR A 259 -1.09 1.35 -0.13
CA TYR A 259 -2.11 1.52 0.91
C TYR A 259 -3.00 0.29 1.08
N ASP A 260 -3.30 -0.42 0.00
CA ASP A 260 -4.10 -1.64 0.03
C ASP A 260 -3.38 -2.76 0.76
N GLU A 261 -2.23 -3.20 0.25
CA GLU A 261 -1.46 -4.29 0.87
C GLU A 261 -1.03 -3.96 2.30
N PHE A 262 -0.71 -2.69 2.58
CA PHE A 262 -0.31 -2.28 3.92
C PHE A 262 -1.50 -2.21 4.88
N ALA A 263 -2.70 -1.87 4.41
CA ALA A 263 -3.91 -1.96 5.23
C ALA A 263 -4.34 -3.41 5.46
N THR A 264 -4.35 -4.22 4.41
CA THR A 264 -4.62 -5.67 4.52
C THR A 264 -3.67 -6.30 5.52
N ASP A 265 -2.35 -6.08 5.38
CA ASP A 265 -1.37 -6.70 6.26
C ASP A 265 -1.46 -6.17 7.70
N TYR A 266 -1.82 -4.90 7.88
CA TYR A 266 -2.08 -4.31 9.20
C TYR A 266 -3.24 -5.01 9.93
N PHE A 267 -4.37 -5.21 9.25
CA PHE A 267 -5.52 -5.91 9.82
C PHE A 267 -5.27 -7.42 9.96
N ALA A 268 -4.60 -8.04 8.99
CA ALA A 268 -4.21 -9.44 9.04
C ALA A 268 -3.30 -9.74 10.22
N HIS A 269 -2.33 -8.87 10.51
CA HIS A 269 -1.50 -9.00 11.71
C HIS A 269 -2.36 -8.96 12.99
N LYS A 270 -3.36 -8.08 13.09
CA LYS A 270 -4.27 -8.03 14.25
C LYS A 270 -5.10 -9.31 14.39
N VAL A 271 -5.68 -9.80 13.30
CA VAL A 271 -6.42 -11.07 13.29
C VAL A 271 -5.50 -12.22 13.71
N TYR A 272 -4.30 -12.28 13.15
CA TYR A 272 -3.32 -13.32 13.45
C TYR A 272 -2.94 -13.34 14.95
N GLN A 273 -2.70 -12.18 15.55
CA GLN A 273 -2.37 -12.10 16.98
C GLN A 273 -3.54 -12.52 17.89
N GLN A 274 -4.80 -12.38 17.45
CA GLN A 274 -5.95 -12.90 18.19
C GLN A 274 -6.07 -14.42 18.08
N LEU A 275 -5.82 -14.99 16.90
CA LEU A 275 -5.96 -16.43 16.65
C LEU A 275 -4.76 -17.25 17.17
N TYR A 276 -3.56 -16.68 17.10
CA TYR A 276 -2.29 -17.36 17.39
C TYR A 276 -1.43 -16.49 18.32
N PRO A 277 -1.88 -16.25 19.57
CA PRO A 277 -1.17 -15.37 20.49
C PRO A 277 0.27 -15.87 20.74
N GLY A 278 1.24 -14.99 20.54
CA GLY A 278 2.66 -15.28 20.72
C GLY A 278 3.33 -16.04 19.56
N ALA A 279 2.59 -16.37 18.49
CA ALA A 279 3.18 -16.92 17.28
C ALA A 279 3.75 -15.82 16.38
N ASP A 280 4.81 -16.15 15.64
CA ASP A 280 5.40 -15.23 14.65
C ASP A 280 4.44 -15.02 13.47
N TYR A 281 4.16 -13.76 13.13
CA TYR A 281 3.51 -13.38 11.87
C TYR A 281 4.57 -13.16 10.80
N LYS A 282 4.51 -13.92 9.69
CA LYS A 282 5.53 -13.94 8.63
C LYS A 282 4.99 -13.36 7.33
N THR A 283 5.49 -12.18 6.98
CA THR A 283 5.01 -11.36 5.86
C THR A 283 6.17 -10.85 4.98
N ASN A 284 5.86 -10.59 3.71
CA ASN A 284 6.77 -9.97 2.74
C ASN A 284 6.46 -8.48 2.50
N TYR A 285 5.41 -7.94 3.12
CA TYR A 285 4.94 -6.57 2.90
C TYR A 285 5.81 -5.56 3.64
N PHE A 286 7.06 -5.44 3.20
CA PHE A 286 8.05 -4.50 3.71
C PHE A 286 8.33 -3.42 2.67
N THR A 287 8.58 -2.21 3.16
CA THR A 287 9.15 -1.12 2.38
C THR A 287 10.57 -1.46 1.94
N THR A 288 11.12 -0.72 0.97
CA THR A 288 12.49 -0.92 0.49
C THR A 288 13.40 0.26 0.84
N ASP A 289 14.64 -0.07 1.23
CA ASP A 289 15.72 0.91 1.38
C ASP A 289 16.23 1.41 0.01
N LEU A 290 17.18 2.34 0.01
CA LEU A 290 17.79 2.85 -1.23
C LEU A 290 18.54 1.78 -2.05
N GLY A 291 18.87 0.64 -1.42
CA GLY A 291 19.47 -0.52 -2.07
C GLY A 291 18.46 -1.61 -2.43
N GLY A 292 17.16 -1.33 -2.38
CA GLY A 292 16.10 -2.27 -2.74
C GLY A 292 15.87 -3.39 -1.73
N ARG A 293 16.39 -3.30 -0.50
CA ARG A 293 16.24 -4.33 0.54
C ARG A 293 15.06 -4.05 1.45
N PRO A 294 14.34 -5.08 1.95
CA PRO A 294 13.29 -4.92 2.94
C PRO A 294 13.76 -4.08 4.13
N LYS A 295 12.94 -3.09 4.53
CA LYS A 295 13.37 -2.09 5.51
C LYS A 295 12.48 -1.96 6.73
N VAL A 296 11.23 -1.53 6.58
CA VAL A 296 10.24 -1.52 7.67
C VAL A 296 8.98 -2.20 7.20
N TRP A 297 8.24 -2.79 8.14
CA TRP A 297 6.95 -3.40 7.82
C TRP A 297 5.96 -2.35 7.31
N GLY A 298 5.30 -2.63 6.20
CA GLY A 298 4.40 -1.71 5.49
C GLY A 298 3.17 -1.32 6.30
N GLY A 299 2.63 -2.22 7.13
CA GLY A 299 1.51 -1.92 8.03
C GLY A 299 1.77 -0.78 9.01
N ASN A 300 3.04 -0.40 9.23
CA ASN A 300 3.38 0.80 9.98
C ASN A 300 2.92 2.10 9.32
N LEU A 301 2.55 2.09 8.03
CA LEU A 301 1.91 3.23 7.36
C LEU A 301 0.57 3.55 8.02
N ILE A 302 -0.27 2.53 8.18
CA ILE A 302 -1.58 2.66 8.84
C ILE A 302 -1.39 3.01 10.31
N ALA A 303 -0.44 2.35 11.00
CA ALA A 303 -0.11 2.70 12.38
C ALA A 303 0.30 4.17 12.53
N PHE A 304 1.09 4.71 11.59
CA PHE A 304 1.49 6.11 11.58
C PHE A 304 0.31 7.05 11.32
N MET A 305 -0.58 6.71 10.39
CA MET A 305 -1.80 7.50 10.15
C MET A 305 -2.65 7.61 11.42
N VAL A 306 -2.77 6.52 12.18
CA VAL A 306 -3.49 6.49 13.45
C VAL A 306 -2.77 7.29 14.54
N GLN A 307 -1.48 7.00 14.78
CA GLN A 307 -0.71 7.64 15.86
C GLN A 307 -0.46 9.13 15.62
N SER A 308 -0.44 9.59 14.36
CA SER A 308 -0.32 11.01 14.01
C SER A 308 -1.63 11.79 14.03
N GLY A 309 -2.73 11.14 14.42
CA GLY A 309 -4.08 11.71 14.35
C GLY A 309 -4.50 12.07 12.92
N HIS A 310 -3.84 11.51 11.90
CA HIS A 310 -4.20 11.75 10.49
C HIS A 310 -5.57 11.17 10.16
N MET A 311 -5.84 9.97 10.66
CA MET A 311 -7.16 9.35 10.63
C MET A 311 -7.37 8.53 11.90
N ARG A 312 -8.63 8.39 12.33
CA ARG A 312 -8.96 7.43 13.39
C ARG A 312 -8.93 6.02 12.80
N GLU A 313 -8.48 5.04 13.58
CA GLU A 313 -8.45 3.66 13.12
C GLU A 313 -9.84 3.15 12.71
N ALA A 314 -10.89 3.54 13.44
CA ALA A 314 -12.26 3.19 13.12
C ALA A 314 -12.70 3.71 11.73
N ASP A 315 -12.21 4.90 11.32
CA ASP A 315 -12.53 5.46 10.00
C ASP A 315 -11.81 4.70 8.89
N ILE A 316 -10.53 4.35 9.11
CA ILE A 316 -9.76 3.51 8.18
C ILE A 316 -10.43 2.13 8.02
N THR A 317 -10.81 1.51 9.14
CA THR A 317 -11.46 0.20 9.16
C THR A 317 -12.82 0.25 8.45
N SER A 318 -13.63 1.28 8.72
CA SER A 318 -14.93 1.49 8.07
C SER A 318 -14.79 1.69 6.57
N ALA A 319 -13.81 2.48 6.11
CA ALA A 319 -13.55 2.68 4.69
C ALA A 319 -13.06 1.39 4.02
N TYR A 320 -12.15 0.65 4.67
CA TYR A 320 -11.57 -0.58 4.14
C TYR A 320 -12.59 -1.73 4.05
N ALA A 321 -13.33 -1.97 5.14
CA ALA A 321 -14.20 -3.14 5.26
C ALA A 321 -15.59 -2.92 4.66
N ASN A 322 -16.13 -1.70 4.70
CA ASN A 322 -17.52 -1.42 4.31
C ASN A 322 -17.65 -0.45 3.13
N GLY A 323 -16.55 0.14 2.63
CA GLY A 323 -16.61 1.21 1.63
C GLY A 323 -17.19 2.51 2.18
N ASN A 324 -17.32 2.62 3.51
CA ASN A 324 -17.95 3.76 4.17
C ASN A 324 -16.90 4.86 4.39
N GLY A 325 -16.85 5.81 3.47
CA GLY A 325 -15.90 6.92 3.48
C GLY A 325 -14.74 6.67 2.51
N SER A 326 -13.63 7.37 2.72
CA SER A 326 -12.44 7.21 1.90
C SER A 326 -11.19 7.30 2.75
N LEU A 327 -10.15 6.59 2.35
CA LEU A 327 -8.84 6.73 2.96
C LEU A 327 -8.26 8.11 2.61
N ALA A 328 -8.04 8.95 3.63
CA ALA A 328 -7.34 10.20 3.46
C ALA A 328 -5.83 9.91 3.34
N LEU A 329 -5.27 10.04 2.14
CA LEU A 329 -3.85 9.77 1.89
C LEU A 329 -2.94 10.70 2.70
N LEU A 330 -1.72 10.24 2.98
CA LEU A 330 -0.70 11.13 3.51
C LEU A 330 -0.30 12.14 2.44
N GLU A 331 -0.18 13.40 2.83
CA GLU A 331 0.27 14.49 1.98
C GLU A 331 1.29 15.38 2.73
N GLY A 332 2.00 16.22 1.97
CA GLY A 332 2.96 17.20 2.51
C GLY A 332 3.99 16.59 3.46
N GLU A 333 4.23 17.27 4.58
CA GLU A 333 5.27 16.89 5.55
C GLU A 333 5.08 15.48 6.13
N LYS A 334 3.83 15.03 6.35
CA LYS A 334 3.57 13.69 6.88
C LYS A 334 3.94 12.60 5.86
N LEU A 335 3.66 12.84 4.58
CA LEU A 335 4.06 11.93 3.51
C LEU A 335 5.59 11.88 3.38
N ASP A 336 6.25 13.03 3.45
CA ASP A 336 7.72 13.08 3.36
C ASP A 336 8.40 12.43 4.56
N ALA A 337 7.85 12.61 5.76
CA ALA A 337 8.28 11.91 6.97
C ALA A 337 8.11 10.40 6.84
N TRP A 338 6.97 9.94 6.31
CA TRP A 338 6.74 8.53 5.99
C TRP A 338 7.77 7.99 4.98
N LYS A 339 7.99 8.69 3.86
CA LYS A 339 8.98 8.28 2.85
C LYS A 339 10.39 8.16 3.42
N GLN A 340 10.78 9.07 4.30
CA GLN A 340 12.07 9.00 4.98
C GLN A 340 12.14 7.79 5.92
N TYR A 341 11.09 7.55 6.72
CA TYR A 341 11.03 6.38 7.59
C TYR A 341 11.04 5.07 6.80
N ALA A 342 10.22 4.95 5.76
CA ALA A 342 10.12 3.79 4.88
C ALA A 342 11.48 3.37 4.30
N LYS A 343 12.33 4.34 3.92
CA LYS A 343 13.66 4.08 3.35
C LYS A 343 14.77 3.87 4.38
N THR A 344 14.68 4.51 5.55
CA THR A 344 15.79 4.58 6.52
C THR A 344 15.57 3.77 7.78
N GLY A 345 14.31 3.44 8.09
CA GLY A 345 13.87 2.87 9.37
C GLY A 345 14.04 3.81 10.56
N ARG A 346 14.42 5.07 10.34
CA ARG A 346 14.65 6.04 11.42
C ARG A 346 13.36 6.81 11.68
N ALA A 347 12.70 6.53 12.80
CA ALA A 347 11.42 7.15 13.18
C ALA A 347 11.52 8.65 13.56
N THR A 348 12.73 9.25 13.54
CA THR A 348 12.95 10.65 13.91
C THR A 348 12.10 11.64 13.13
N ALA A 349 11.86 11.36 11.84
CA ALA A 349 10.99 12.20 11.02
C ALA A 349 9.51 12.09 11.43
N LEU A 350 9.05 10.88 11.80
CA LEU A 350 7.67 10.63 12.22
C LEU A 350 7.36 11.23 13.58
N GLN A 351 8.33 11.27 14.49
CA GLN A 351 8.16 11.72 15.88
C GLN A 351 7.61 13.14 15.99
N LYS A 352 7.84 14.00 14.99
CA LYS A 352 7.32 15.38 14.97
C LYS A 352 5.83 15.47 14.68
N HIS A 353 5.22 14.38 14.21
CA HIS A 353 3.84 14.35 13.74
C HIS A 353 2.92 13.48 14.59
N VAL A 354 3.45 12.77 15.58
CA VAL A 354 2.66 11.96 16.53
C VAL A 354 2.05 12.87 17.59
N GLN A 355 0.79 12.58 17.94
CA GLN A 355 -0.02 13.39 18.87
C GLN A 355 -0.22 12.72 20.21
#